data_AF-A0A6N9NVU3-F1
#
_entry.id   AF-A0A6N9NVU3-F1
#
_cell.length_a   1.000
_cell.length_b   1.000
_cell.length_c   1.000
_cell.angle_alpha   90.00
_cell.angle_beta   90.00
_cell.angle_gamma   90.00
#
_symmetry.space_group_name_H-M   'P 1'
#
loop_
_entity.id
_entity.type
_entity.pdbx_description
1 polymer ?
#
loop_
_entity_poly.entity_id
_entity_poly.type
_entity_poly.pdbx_seq_one_letter_code
_entity_poly.pdbx_strand_id
1 'polypeptide(L)'
;MSSFGSQMRKRMEELRRAGQNVPRILEEVAEGATIEAVRIATENTPPNGGAAIAGTNTRSGDMAQHWATDSQTEPMGGALSGGSVFHTVLANNMQYASYVNDGHRVDKHFVPGLIINNGMLEQLDGDWAGVMGIMVGTKTTYVKGKYMKEKAIGRYKTVIRNELGKRVREVMR
;
A
#
# COMPACT_ATOMS: atom_id res chain seq x y z
N MET A 1 -3.76 -1.26 27.79
CA MET A 1 -3.33 -2.11 26.66
C MET A 1 -1.86 -1.83 26.36
N SER A 2 -1.02 -2.85 26.13
CA SER A 2 0.39 -2.65 25.76
C SER A 2 0.52 -2.21 24.30
N SER A 3 1.31 -1.19 24.03
CA SER A 3 1.57 -0.71 22.66
C SER A 3 2.44 -1.71 21.89
N PHE A 4 2.37 -1.68 20.55
CA PHE A 4 3.24 -2.49 19.69
C PHE A 4 4.73 -2.35 20.09
N GLY A 5 5.22 -1.11 20.25
CA GLY A 5 6.60 -0.86 20.67
C GLY A 5 6.94 -1.46 22.04
N SER A 6 6.04 -1.38 23.02
CA SER A 6 6.28 -1.98 24.35
C SER A 6 6.33 -3.51 24.30
N GLN A 7 5.50 -4.14 23.47
CA GLN A 7 5.53 -5.59 23.26
C GLN A 7 6.84 -6.01 22.59
N MET A 8 7.33 -5.22 21.62
CA MET A 8 8.58 -5.54 20.93
C MET A 8 9.78 -5.42 21.84
N ARG A 9 9.87 -4.36 22.65
CA ARG A 9 10.96 -4.20 23.63
C ARG A 9 11.03 -5.39 24.59
N LYS A 10 9.87 -5.82 25.10
CA LYS A 10 9.81 -7.01 25.97
C LYS A 10 10.37 -8.26 25.29
N ARG A 11 9.96 -8.55 24.04
CA ARG A 11 10.45 -9.73 23.30
C ARG A 11 11.95 -9.65 23.00
N MET A 12 12.45 -8.48 22.64
CA MET A 12 13.88 -8.27 22.40
C MET A 12 14.69 -8.46 23.68
N GLU A 13 14.21 -7.98 24.82
CA GLU A 13 14.86 -8.21 26.12
C GLU A 13 14.89 -9.69 26.52
N GLU A 14 13.79 -10.42 26.29
CA GLU A 14 13.73 -11.87 26.52
C GLU A 14 14.79 -12.62 25.68
N LEU A 15 14.89 -12.30 24.39
CA LEU A 15 15.91 -12.88 23.50
C LEU A 15 17.34 -12.50 23.92
N ARG A 16 17.55 -11.23 24.31
CA ARG A 16 18.86 -10.75 24.78
C ARG A 16 19.31 -11.48 26.04
N ARG A 17 18.41 -11.69 27.01
CA ARG A 17 18.71 -12.41 28.27
C ARG A 17 19.07 -13.86 28.01
N ALA A 18 18.52 -14.46 26.96
CA ALA A 18 18.83 -15.83 26.55
C ALA A 18 20.04 -15.94 25.60
N GLY A 19 20.88 -14.89 25.52
CA GLY A 19 22.13 -14.92 24.76
C GLY A 19 21.97 -14.94 23.24
N GLN A 20 20.78 -14.63 22.71
CA GLN A 20 20.53 -14.66 21.27
C GLN A 20 21.15 -13.44 20.56
N ASN A 21 21.45 -13.62 19.27
CA ASN A 21 21.90 -12.53 18.40
C ASN A 21 20.71 -11.65 17.99
N VAL A 22 20.31 -10.75 18.89
CA VAL A 22 19.16 -9.84 18.68
C VAL A 22 19.29 -8.99 17.41
N PRO A 23 20.45 -8.39 17.08
CA PRO A 23 20.60 -7.65 15.83
C PRO A 23 20.24 -8.47 14.59
N ARG A 24 20.82 -9.66 14.42
CA ARG A 24 20.50 -10.54 13.29
C ARG A 24 19.02 -10.96 13.28
N ILE A 25 18.45 -11.23 14.45
CA ILE A 25 17.03 -11.55 14.57
C ILE A 25 16.16 -10.40 14.08
N LEU A 26 16.50 -9.16 14.45
CA LEU A 26 15.73 -7.98 14.05
C LEU A 26 15.81 -7.71 12.56
N GLU A 27 16.98 -7.90 11.97
CA GLU A 27 17.20 -7.81 10.52
C GLU A 27 16.28 -8.76 9.76
N GLU A 28 16.39 -10.07 10.04
CA GLU A 28 15.60 -11.11 9.37
C GLU A 28 14.08 -10.90 9.54
N VAL A 29 13.66 -10.50 10.74
CA VAL A 29 12.24 -10.28 11.05
C VAL A 29 11.72 -9.01 10.39
N ALA A 30 12.49 -7.93 10.36
CA ALA A 30 12.12 -6.68 9.68
C ALA A 30 12.03 -6.88 8.15
N GLU A 31 12.96 -7.61 7.56
CA GLU A 31 12.96 -7.95 6.14
C GLU A 31 11.71 -8.75 5.77
N GLY A 32 11.50 -9.91 6.43
CA GLY A 32 10.37 -10.79 6.15
C GLY A 32 9.01 -10.10 6.39
N ALA A 33 8.91 -9.25 7.41
CA ALA A 33 7.69 -8.48 7.64
C ALA A 33 7.43 -7.44 6.55
N THR A 34 8.49 -6.86 5.96
CA THR A 34 8.35 -5.88 4.87
C THR A 34 7.97 -6.56 3.56
N ILE A 35 8.56 -7.73 3.26
CA ILE A 35 8.16 -8.58 2.12
C ILE A 35 6.67 -8.91 2.21
N GLU A 36 6.18 -9.33 3.37
CA GLU A 36 4.76 -9.61 3.59
C GLU A 36 3.88 -8.36 3.50
N ALA A 37 4.39 -7.19 3.91
CA ALA A 37 3.69 -5.93 3.77
C ALA A 37 3.52 -5.54 2.30
N VAL A 38 4.59 -5.66 1.50
CA VAL A 38 4.56 -5.45 0.03
C VAL A 38 3.55 -6.38 -0.61
N ARG A 39 3.58 -7.68 -0.30
CA ARG A 39 2.62 -8.67 -0.82
C ARG A 39 1.17 -8.26 -0.55
N ILE A 40 0.86 -7.90 0.70
CA ILE A 40 -0.49 -7.46 1.08
C ILE A 40 -0.88 -6.15 0.38
N ALA A 41 0.04 -5.21 0.21
CA ALA A 41 -0.24 -3.97 -0.51
C ALA A 41 -0.59 -4.27 -1.98
N THR A 42 0.20 -5.10 -2.66
CA THR A 42 -0.03 -5.56 -4.03
C THR A 42 -1.38 -6.27 -4.18
N GLU A 43 -1.70 -7.25 -3.32
CA GLU A 43 -2.98 -7.98 -3.37
C GLU A 43 -4.22 -7.11 -3.15
N ASN A 44 -4.04 -6.02 -2.40
CA ASN A 44 -5.11 -5.06 -2.15
C ASN A 44 -5.17 -3.92 -3.18
N THR A 45 -4.23 -3.90 -4.13
CA THR A 45 -4.21 -2.92 -5.21
C THR A 45 -5.14 -3.37 -6.34
N PRO A 46 -6.07 -2.51 -6.80
CA PRO A 46 -6.89 -2.81 -7.96
C PRO A 46 -6.04 -3.09 -9.21
N PRO A 47 -6.53 -3.84 -10.20
CA PRO A 47 -7.77 -4.60 -10.16
C PRO A 47 -7.53 -5.91 -9.38
N ASN A 48 -8.21 -6.07 -8.23
CA ASN A 48 -8.12 -7.27 -7.41
C ASN A 48 -9.39 -8.11 -7.56
N GLY A 49 -9.28 -9.45 -7.45
CA GLY A 49 -10.43 -10.35 -7.50
C GLY A 49 -10.89 -10.76 -8.90
N GLY A 50 -9.98 -10.86 -9.88
CA GLY A 50 -10.29 -11.46 -11.19
C GLY A 50 -11.04 -10.55 -12.16
N ALA A 51 -11.23 -9.26 -11.84
CA ALA A 51 -11.63 -8.29 -12.84
C ALA A 51 -10.54 -8.22 -13.92
N ALA A 52 -10.92 -8.48 -15.17
CA ALA A 52 -9.99 -8.50 -16.29
C ALA A 52 -9.19 -7.19 -16.32
N ILE A 53 -7.86 -7.31 -16.34
CA ILE A 53 -6.94 -6.22 -16.67
C ILE A 53 -7.12 -5.96 -18.16
N ALA A 54 -8.17 -5.23 -18.52
CA ALA A 54 -8.47 -4.94 -19.92
C ALA A 54 -7.55 -3.81 -20.41
N GLY A 55 -6.42 -4.21 -21.01
CA GLY A 55 -5.59 -3.36 -21.87
C GLY A 55 -4.26 -2.88 -21.28
N THR A 56 -3.30 -2.67 -22.18
CA THR A 56 -1.90 -2.23 -21.97
C THR A 56 -1.74 -0.90 -21.19
N ASN A 57 -2.84 -0.20 -20.87
CA ASN A 57 -2.86 1.08 -20.14
C ASN A 57 -3.63 1.03 -18.81
N THR A 58 -3.78 -0.16 -18.22
CA THR A 58 -4.49 -0.31 -16.95
C THR A 58 -3.62 0.23 -15.81
N ARG A 59 -3.76 1.54 -15.51
CA ARG A 59 -3.02 2.27 -14.47
C ARG A 59 -2.88 1.51 -13.15
N SER A 60 -3.90 0.76 -12.76
CA SER A 60 -3.88 0.07 -11.47
C SER A 60 -2.94 -1.17 -11.44
N GLY A 61 -2.65 -1.79 -12.60
CA GLY A 61 -1.65 -2.86 -12.72
C GLY A 61 -0.22 -2.36 -12.47
N ASP A 62 0.14 -1.19 -13.00
CA ASP A 62 1.43 -0.56 -12.75
C ASP A 62 1.59 -0.23 -11.26
N MET A 63 0.57 0.35 -10.63
CA MET A 63 0.60 0.63 -9.19
C MET A 63 0.89 -0.63 -8.36
N ALA A 64 0.33 -1.78 -8.72
CA ALA A 64 0.54 -3.01 -7.98
C ALA A 64 2.00 -3.47 -8.02
N GLN A 65 2.68 -3.30 -9.16
CA GLN A 65 4.10 -3.58 -9.34
C GLN A 65 4.98 -2.60 -8.55
N HIS A 66 4.59 -1.33 -8.50
CA HIS A 66 5.35 -0.29 -7.81
C HIS A 66 5.50 -0.51 -6.30
N TRP A 67 4.61 -1.27 -5.65
CA TRP A 67 4.85 -1.69 -4.27
C TRP A 67 6.12 -2.51 -4.11
N ALA A 68 6.45 -3.37 -5.09
CA ALA A 68 7.64 -4.20 -5.04
C ALA A 68 8.88 -3.45 -5.49
N THR A 69 8.79 -2.61 -6.53
CA THR A 69 9.96 -1.91 -7.09
C THR A 69 10.39 -0.71 -6.25
N ASP A 70 9.45 -0.03 -5.59
CA ASP A 70 9.74 1.22 -4.88
C ASP A 70 10.04 0.99 -3.41
N SER A 71 9.67 -0.17 -2.87
CA SER A 71 9.92 -0.54 -1.48
C SER A 71 11.35 -1.04 -1.27
N GLN A 72 11.90 -0.76 -0.10
CA GLN A 72 13.18 -1.29 0.36
C GLN A 72 12.91 -2.37 1.41
N THR A 73 12.91 -3.63 0.99
CA THR A 73 12.66 -4.78 1.87
C THR A 73 13.88 -5.16 2.69
N GLU A 74 15.07 -5.08 2.10
CA GLU A 74 16.32 -5.33 2.83
C GLU A 74 16.57 -4.19 3.83
N PRO A 75 16.71 -4.49 5.13
CA PRO A 75 16.87 -3.45 6.14
C PRO A 75 18.19 -2.69 6.01
N MET A 76 18.09 -1.36 5.99
CA MET A 76 19.25 -0.47 6.06
C MET A 76 19.58 -0.11 7.51
N GLY A 77 20.83 0.32 7.75
CA GLY A 77 21.25 0.87 9.04
C GLY A 77 21.85 -0.13 10.01
N GLY A 78 21.75 -1.44 9.76
CA GLY A 78 22.32 -2.47 10.64
C GLY A 78 23.82 -2.25 10.90
N ALA A 79 24.65 -2.31 9.86
CA ALA A 79 26.10 -2.09 10.00
C ALA A 79 26.45 -0.67 10.46
N LEU A 80 25.75 0.35 9.98
CA LEU A 80 26.03 1.77 10.27
C LEU A 80 25.63 2.20 11.70
N SER A 81 24.69 1.50 12.32
CA SER A 81 24.19 1.78 13.68
C SER A 81 24.78 0.85 14.74
N GLY A 82 25.71 -0.04 14.37
CA GLY A 82 26.21 -1.09 15.26
C GLY A 82 25.14 -2.13 15.64
N GLY A 83 24.17 -2.38 14.76
CA GLY A 83 23.09 -3.36 14.97
C GLY A 83 21.95 -2.87 15.85
N SER A 84 21.83 -1.56 16.06
CA SER A 84 20.82 -0.97 16.95
C SER A 84 19.57 -0.49 16.21
N VAL A 85 19.69 -0.19 14.91
CA VAL A 85 18.63 0.39 14.09
C VAL A 85 18.57 -0.31 12.75
N PHE A 86 17.36 -0.79 12.40
CA PHE A 86 17.05 -1.41 11.12
C PHE A 86 15.85 -0.70 10.49
N HIS A 87 16.04 -0.21 9.28
CA HIS A 87 15.03 0.55 8.54
C HIS A 87 14.68 -0.13 7.23
N THR A 88 13.42 -0.49 7.07
CA THR A 88 12.84 -0.88 5.78
C THR A 88 11.84 0.19 5.33
N VAL A 89 11.54 0.22 4.05
CA VAL A 89 10.63 1.21 3.45
C VAL A 89 9.54 0.48 2.68
N LEU A 90 8.28 0.79 2.99
CA LEU A 90 7.13 0.43 2.15
C LEU A 90 6.73 1.68 1.37
N ALA A 91 6.85 1.65 0.04
CA ALA A 91 6.60 2.79 -0.81
C ALA A 91 5.81 2.42 -2.08
N ASN A 92 5.17 3.45 -2.65
CA ASN A 92 4.56 3.43 -3.97
C ASN A 92 4.64 4.85 -4.51
N ASN A 93 5.50 5.07 -5.50
CA ASN A 93 5.83 6.40 -6.02
C ASN A 93 4.90 6.83 -7.16
N MET A 94 3.83 6.08 -7.43
CA MET A 94 2.85 6.47 -8.43
C MET A 94 2.10 7.73 -8.00
N GLN A 95 2.03 8.72 -8.88
CA GLN A 95 1.39 10.02 -8.60
C GLN A 95 -0.08 9.91 -8.17
N TYR A 96 -0.77 8.85 -8.60
CA TYR A 96 -2.16 8.58 -8.26
C TYR A 96 -2.34 7.57 -7.11
N ALA A 97 -1.26 7.09 -6.48
CA ALA A 97 -1.32 6.12 -5.38
C ALA A 97 -2.18 6.62 -4.21
N SER A 98 -2.05 7.90 -3.85
CA SER A 98 -2.83 8.52 -2.78
C SER A 98 -4.33 8.54 -3.10
N TYR A 99 -4.71 8.89 -4.33
CA TYR A 99 -6.11 8.91 -4.77
C TYR A 99 -6.80 7.54 -4.66
N VAL A 100 -6.05 6.46 -4.89
CA VAL A 100 -6.54 5.08 -4.77
C VAL A 100 -6.48 4.59 -3.31
N ASN A 101 -5.43 4.95 -2.55
CA ASN A 101 -5.27 4.53 -1.16
C ASN A 101 -6.25 5.23 -0.23
N ASP A 102 -6.27 6.56 -0.26
CA ASP A 102 -6.99 7.40 0.71
C ASP A 102 -8.40 7.76 0.20
N GLY A 103 -8.61 7.62 -1.11
CA GLY A 103 -9.82 8.06 -1.78
C GLY A 103 -9.74 9.55 -2.12
N HIS A 104 -10.74 10.04 -2.84
CA HIS A 104 -10.79 11.45 -3.26
C HIS A 104 -12.22 11.88 -3.55
N ARG A 105 -12.45 13.20 -3.48
CA ARG A 105 -13.69 13.81 -3.97
C ARG A 105 -13.64 13.86 -5.49
N VAL A 106 -14.80 13.65 -6.11
CA VAL A 106 -14.97 13.77 -7.55
C VAL A 106 -15.86 14.95 -7.80
N ASP A 107 -15.33 15.92 -8.54
CA ASP A 107 -16.09 17.08 -8.97
C ASP A 107 -16.83 16.74 -10.26
N LYS A 108 -18.14 16.92 -10.22
CA LYS A 108 -18.95 16.89 -11.42
C LYS A 108 -18.75 18.22 -12.12
N HIS A 109 -18.42 18.19 -13.41
CA HIS A 109 -18.33 19.39 -14.21
C HIS A 109 -19.20 19.24 -15.45
N PHE A 110 -19.84 20.34 -15.84
CA PHE A 110 -20.59 20.40 -17.08
C PHE A 110 -19.59 20.61 -18.22
N VAL A 111 -19.69 19.80 -19.27
CA VAL A 111 -18.88 19.97 -20.48
C VAL A 111 -19.81 20.44 -21.61
N PRO A 112 -19.78 21.73 -21.97
CA PRO A 112 -20.53 22.24 -23.12
C PRO A 112 -20.11 21.54 -24.42
N GLY A 113 -21.11 21.23 -25.26
CA GLY A 113 -20.97 20.58 -26.56
C GLY A 113 -20.67 19.08 -26.50
N LEU A 114 -20.34 18.52 -25.33
CA LEU A 114 -20.14 17.07 -25.20
C LEU A 114 -21.48 16.36 -25.00
N ILE A 115 -21.80 15.40 -25.87
CA ILE A 115 -23.04 14.60 -25.80
C ILE A 115 -22.73 13.10 -25.88
N ILE A 116 -23.75 12.29 -25.58
CA ILE A 116 -23.72 10.84 -25.83
C ILE A 116 -24.59 10.57 -27.06
N ASN A 117 -23.98 10.18 -28.17
CA ASN A 117 -24.66 9.79 -29.40
C ASN A 117 -24.45 8.29 -29.66
N ASN A 118 -25.54 7.51 -29.74
CA ASN A 118 -25.51 6.05 -29.93
C ASN A 118 -24.58 5.30 -28.96
N GLY A 119 -24.47 5.77 -27.71
CA GLY A 119 -23.61 5.17 -26.67
C GLY A 119 -22.14 5.59 -26.73
N MET A 120 -21.75 6.43 -27.68
CA MET A 120 -20.40 7.00 -27.81
C MET A 120 -20.40 8.47 -27.41
N LEU A 121 -19.27 8.94 -26.88
CA LEU A 121 -19.07 10.37 -26.61
C LEU A 121 -18.78 11.10 -27.93
N GLU A 122 -19.54 12.17 -28.19
CA GLU A 122 -19.38 13.02 -29.37
C GLU A 122 -19.30 14.48 -28.94
N GLN A 123 -18.37 15.23 -29.55
CA GLN A 123 -18.21 16.66 -29.34
C GLN A 123 -18.90 17.40 -30.49
N LEU A 124 -19.92 18.18 -30.16
CA LEU A 124 -20.61 19.06 -31.09
C LEU A 124 -19.77 20.29 -31.41
N ASP A 125 -19.91 20.78 -32.64
CA ASP A 125 -19.32 22.00 -33.17
C ASP A 125 -20.38 23.07 -33.52
N GLY A 126 -19.91 24.28 -33.82
CA GLY A 126 -20.75 25.42 -34.21
C GLY A 126 -21.70 25.90 -33.10
N ASP A 127 -22.83 26.48 -33.51
CA ASP A 127 -23.79 27.15 -32.62
C ASP A 127 -24.40 26.22 -31.55
N TRP A 128 -24.35 24.91 -31.75
CA TRP A 128 -24.90 23.92 -30.81
C TRP A 128 -23.96 23.58 -29.65
N ALA A 129 -22.66 23.88 -29.76
CA ALA A 129 -21.65 23.58 -28.74
C ALA A 129 -21.85 24.37 -27.43
N GLY A 130 -22.48 25.55 -27.50
CA GLY A 130 -22.77 26.38 -26.32
C GLY A 130 -24.13 26.13 -25.66
N VAL A 131 -25.01 25.35 -26.30
CA VAL A 131 -26.42 25.19 -25.89
C VAL A 131 -26.67 23.83 -25.25
N MET A 132 -25.94 22.80 -25.66
CA MET A 132 -26.06 21.44 -25.13
C MET A 132 -24.77 21.00 -24.43
N GLY A 133 -24.85 19.95 -23.61
CA GLY A 133 -23.70 19.38 -22.91
C GLY A 133 -24.11 18.32 -21.90
N ILE A 134 -23.14 17.59 -21.36
CA ILE A 134 -23.37 16.59 -20.32
C ILE A 134 -22.56 16.90 -19.06
N MET A 135 -23.09 16.45 -17.92
CA MET A 135 -22.33 16.39 -16.69
C MET A 135 -21.37 15.20 -16.76
N VAL A 136 -20.07 15.48 -16.76
CA VAL A 136 -19.03 14.45 -16.69
C VAL A 136 -18.55 14.32 -15.24
N GLY A 137 -18.23 13.08 -14.85
CA GLY A 137 -17.81 12.70 -13.51
C GLY A 137 -18.46 11.38 -13.07
N THR A 138 -18.19 10.97 -11.83
CA THR A 138 -18.84 9.78 -11.25
C THR A 138 -20.23 10.11 -10.74
N LYS A 139 -21.13 9.10 -10.67
CA LYS A 139 -22.45 9.27 -10.04
C LYS A 139 -22.30 9.71 -8.57
N THR A 140 -21.24 9.25 -7.90
CA THR A 140 -20.86 9.62 -6.54
C THR A 140 -20.00 10.88 -6.51
N THR A 141 -20.06 11.62 -5.41
CA THR A 141 -19.20 12.80 -5.15
C THR A 141 -17.87 12.43 -4.46
N TYR A 142 -17.73 11.16 -4.07
CA TYR A 142 -16.55 10.65 -3.39
C TYR A 142 -16.27 9.23 -3.83
N VAL A 143 -14.99 8.94 -4.04
CA VAL A 143 -14.46 7.60 -4.28
C VAL A 143 -13.74 7.16 -3.01
N LYS A 144 -14.20 6.07 -2.42
CA LYS A 144 -13.63 5.52 -1.18
C LYS A 144 -12.25 4.92 -1.43
N GLY A 145 -11.30 5.27 -0.57
CA GLY A 145 -9.96 4.70 -0.55
C GLY A 145 -9.93 3.20 -0.28
N LYS A 146 -8.90 2.54 -0.80
CA LYS A 146 -8.66 1.09 -0.62
C LYS A 146 -7.82 0.76 0.62
N TYR A 147 -7.17 1.76 1.22
CA TYR A 147 -6.36 1.66 2.44
C TYR A 147 -5.34 0.52 2.40
N MET A 148 -4.65 0.39 1.26
CA MET A 148 -3.67 -0.66 0.98
C MET A 148 -2.47 -0.52 1.92
N LYS A 149 -1.98 0.71 2.10
CA LYS A 149 -0.88 1.06 3.02
C LYS A 149 -1.21 0.65 4.45
N GLU A 150 -2.41 0.95 4.94
CA GLU A 150 -2.84 0.64 6.30
C GLU A 150 -2.92 -0.87 6.52
N LYS A 151 -3.45 -1.62 5.54
CA LYS A 151 -3.48 -3.10 5.57
C LYS A 151 -2.08 -3.69 5.59
N ALA A 152 -1.18 -3.17 4.76
CA ALA A 152 0.22 -3.60 4.70
C ALA A 152 0.95 -3.33 6.03
N ILE A 153 0.78 -2.15 6.63
CA ILE A 153 1.33 -1.81 7.95
C ILE A 153 0.75 -2.73 9.04
N GLY A 154 -0.55 -3.06 8.95
CA GLY A 154 -1.19 -4.03 9.82
C GLY A 154 -0.56 -5.42 9.72
N ARG A 155 -0.28 -5.88 8.50
CA ARG A 155 0.41 -7.15 8.24
C ARG A 155 1.82 -7.14 8.79
N TYR A 156 2.60 -6.10 8.50
CA TYR A 156 3.96 -5.92 9.04
C TYR A 156 3.98 -6.13 10.55
N LYS A 157 3.15 -5.37 11.28
CA LYS A 157 3.06 -5.46 12.76
C LYS A 157 2.67 -6.86 13.24
N THR A 158 1.84 -7.58 12.48
CA THR A 158 1.40 -8.93 12.82
C THR A 158 2.53 -9.93 12.64
N VAL A 159 3.26 -9.87 11.53
CA VAL A 159 4.42 -10.73 11.25
C VAL A 159 5.51 -10.53 12.29
N ILE A 160 5.89 -9.28 12.58
CA ILE A 160 6.89 -8.96 13.61
C ILE A 160 6.53 -9.60 14.97
N ARG A 161 5.26 -9.48 15.41
CA ARG A 161 4.82 -10.06 16.68
C ARG A 161 4.90 -11.59 16.67
N ASN A 162 4.48 -12.21 15.58
CA ASN A 162 4.44 -13.67 15.46
C ASN A 162 5.85 -14.26 15.42
N GLU A 163 6.74 -13.68 14.61
CA GLU A 163 8.12 -14.16 14.45
C GLU A 163 8.93 -14.00 15.73
N LEU A 164 8.89 -12.82 16.37
CA LEU A 164 9.60 -12.62 17.63
C LEU A 164 9.00 -13.45 18.76
N GLY A 165 7.68 -13.64 18.79
CA GLY A 165 7.01 -14.54 19.73
C GLY A 165 7.36 -16.01 19.51
N LYS A 166 7.60 -16.42 18.26
CA LYS A 166 8.08 -17.77 17.92
C LYS A 166 9.51 -17.97 18.43
N ARG A 167 10.44 -17.07 18.09
CA ARG A 167 11.84 -17.14 18.53
C ARG A 167 11.98 -17.16 20.05
N VAL A 168 11.22 -16.34 20.78
CA VAL A 168 11.23 -16.39 22.25
C VAL A 168 10.78 -17.74 22.78
N ARG A 169 9.71 -18.33 22.21
CA ARG A 169 9.22 -19.65 22.65
C ARG A 169 10.21 -20.78 22.36
N GLU A 170 10.95 -20.69 21.26
CA GLU A 170 11.96 -21.68 20.90
C GLU A 170 13.16 -21.66 21.84
N VAL A 171 13.52 -20.47 22.34
CA VAL A 171 14.69 -20.28 23.20
C VAL A 171 14.39 -20.52 24.68
N MET A 172 13.13 -20.36 25.09
CA MET A 172 12.66 -20.62 26.46
C MET A 172 12.16 -22.06 26.67
N ARG A 173 12.23 -22.90 25.63
CA ARG A 173 12.00 -24.35 25.73
C ARG A 173 13.29 -25.04 26.15
#